data_AF-A0A1Q4C518-F1
#
_entry.id   AF-A0A1Q4C518-F1
#
_cell.length_a   1.000
_cell.length_b   1.000
_cell.length_c   1.000
_cell.angle_alpha   90.00
_cell.angle_beta   90.00
_cell.angle_gamma   90.00
#
_symmetry.space_group_name_H-M   'P 1'
#
loop_
_entity.id
_entity.type
_entity.pdbx_description
1 polymer ?
#
loop_
_entity_poly.entity_id
_entity_poly.type
_entity_poly.pdbx_seq_one_letter_code
_entity_poly.pdbx_strand_id
1 'polypeptide(L)'
;MGGFVADKQVPSIIVQLDMRFQGEALTEMVGLQKEFKIFSGRHTLASAAALLDLAPGGKDRRGWFLFLNGLKKVPSDVARLNGHDRIISALKKNLEAKSPMQVHFTSHPASATPGVTVTLERPFSYSRTEFLTISAPTGRASGGKSKSA
;
A
#
# COMPACT_ATOMS: atom_id res chain seq x y z
N MET A 1 9.47 3.24 -0.58
CA MET A 1 9.19 4.16 -1.71
C MET A 1 10.37 5.02 -2.16
N GLY A 2 11.07 5.77 -1.29
CA GLY A 2 12.07 6.80 -1.69
C GLY A 2 13.32 6.37 -2.48
N GLY A 3 13.57 5.08 -2.72
CA GLY A 3 14.61 4.61 -3.66
C GLY A 3 14.09 4.22 -5.05
N PHE A 4 12.78 4.19 -5.23
CA PHE A 4 12.13 3.65 -6.43
C PHE A 4 11.19 4.66 -7.09
N VAL A 5 10.55 5.53 -6.30
CA VAL A 5 9.64 6.56 -6.77
C VAL A 5 10.19 7.91 -6.34
N ALA A 6 10.17 8.90 -7.22
CA ALA A 6 10.60 10.26 -6.86
C ALA A 6 9.76 10.81 -5.70
N ASP A 7 10.41 11.42 -4.70
CA ASP A 7 9.75 11.88 -3.47
C ASP A 7 8.52 12.77 -3.74
N LYS A 8 8.62 13.65 -4.74
CA LYS A 8 7.51 14.53 -5.17
C LYS A 8 6.25 13.79 -5.65
N GLN A 9 6.36 12.53 -6.04
CA GLN A 9 5.24 11.71 -6.52
C GLN A 9 4.59 10.89 -5.40
N VAL A 10 5.29 10.65 -4.28
CA VAL A 10 4.80 9.82 -3.19
C VAL A 10 3.45 10.34 -2.65
N PRO A 11 3.27 11.65 -2.37
CA PRO A 11 1.97 12.17 -1.94
C PRO A 11 0.86 11.95 -2.97
N SER A 12 1.14 12.14 -4.26
CA SER A 12 0.15 11.96 -5.32
C SER A 12 -0.34 10.51 -5.42
N ILE A 13 0.58 9.55 -5.32
CA ILE A 13 0.23 8.12 -5.33
C ILE A 13 -0.60 7.75 -4.10
N ILE A 14 -0.23 8.25 -2.93
CA ILE A 14 -1.00 8.04 -1.70
C ILE A 14 -2.44 8.55 -1.87
N VAL A 15 -2.61 9.78 -2.39
CA VAL A 15 -3.94 10.34 -2.64
C VAL A 15 -4.73 9.49 -3.63
N GLN A 16 -4.12 9.03 -4.72
CA GLN A 16 -4.79 8.15 -5.69
C GLN A 16 -5.23 6.82 -5.07
N LEU A 17 -4.39 6.25 -4.21
CA LEU A 17 -4.75 5.03 -3.47
C LEU A 17 -5.92 5.32 -2.53
N ASP A 18 -5.84 6.35 -1.69
CA ASP A 18 -6.91 6.74 -0.76
C ASP A 18 -8.25 6.94 -1.49
N MET A 19 -8.25 7.66 -2.61
CA MET A 19 -9.45 7.89 -3.42
C MET A 19 -10.11 6.59 -3.90
N ARG A 20 -9.36 5.50 -4.10
CA ARG A 20 -9.94 4.23 -4.55
C ARG A 20 -10.57 3.41 -3.42
N PHE A 21 -10.20 3.68 -2.17
CA PHE A 21 -10.65 2.89 -1.01
C PHE A 21 -11.44 3.72 0.01
N GLN A 22 -12.07 4.80 -0.45
CA GLN A 22 -12.86 5.72 0.37
C GLN A 22 -14.21 6.02 -0.30
N GLY A 23 -15.20 6.43 0.50
CA GLY A 23 -16.54 6.80 0.03
C GLY A 23 -17.21 5.76 -0.90
N GLU A 24 -17.81 6.23 -1.99
CA GLU A 24 -18.48 5.37 -2.98
C GLU A 24 -17.50 4.44 -3.72
N ALA A 25 -16.26 4.88 -3.96
CA ALA A 25 -15.23 4.07 -4.60
C ALA A 25 -14.88 2.81 -3.79
N LEU A 26 -14.98 2.87 -2.46
CA LEU A 26 -14.86 1.67 -1.61
C LEU A 26 -15.95 0.65 -1.93
N THR A 27 -17.18 1.09 -2.18
CA THR A 27 -18.30 0.20 -2.52
C THR A 27 -18.06 -0.49 -3.86
N GLU A 28 -17.55 0.24 -4.86
CA GLU A 28 -17.10 -0.36 -6.13
C GLU A 28 -15.98 -1.38 -5.92
N MET A 29 -14.99 -1.04 -5.10
CA MET A 29 -13.87 -1.95 -4.79
C MET A 29 -14.31 -3.23 -4.08
N VAL A 30 -15.34 -3.16 -3.24
CA VAL A 30 -15.98 -4.34 -2.64
C VAL A 30 -16.63 -5.20 -3.72
N GLY A 31 -17.36 -4.59 -4.66
CA GLY A 31 -17.94 -5.29 -5.81
C GLY A 31 -16.87 -5.97 -6.67
N LEU A 32 -15.81 -5.26 -7.02
CA LEU A 32 -14.67 -5.77 -7.78
C LEU A 32 -13.95 -6.91 -7.04
N GLN A 33 -13.75 -6.78 -5.74
CA GLN A 33 -13.17 -7.84 -4.93
C GLN A 33 -14.07 -9.08 -4.87
N LYS A 34 -15.39 -8.90 -4.78
CA LYS A 34 -16.35 -10.01 -4.75
C LYS A 34 -16.27 -10.83 -6.04
N GLU A 35 -16.27 -10.16 -7.19
CA GLU A 35 -16.31 -10.78 -8.51
C GLU A 35 -14.94 -11.34 -8.93
N PHE A 36 -13.90 -10.52 -8.87
CA PHE A 36 -12.61 -10.83 -9.48
C PHE A 36 -11.54 -11.27 -8.49
N LYS A 37 -11.79 -11.16 -7.17
CA LYS A 37 -10.84 -11.53 -6.11
C LYS A 37 -9.47 -10.87 -6.30
N ILE A 38 -9.47 -9.59 -6.70
CA ILE A 38 -8.29 -8.79 -7.06
C ILE A 38 -7.19 -8.89 -6.01
N PHE A 39 -7.56 -8.74 -4.74
CA PHE A 39 -6.66 -8.98 -3.62
C PHE A 39 -6.85 -10.42 -3.14
N SER A 40 -6.04 -11.31 -3.70
CA SER A 40 -5.94 -12.71 -3.28
C SER A 40 -4.50 -13.19 -3.42
N GLY A 41 -4.16 -14.33 -2.80
CA GLY A 41 -2.82 -14.92 -2.94
C GLY A 41 -2.47 -15.35 -4.37
N ARG A 42 -3.40 -15.27 -5.32
CA ARG A 42 -3.17 -15.57 -6.74
C ARG A 42 -2.64 -14.38 -7.54
N HIS A 43 -2.81 -13.16 -7.04
CA HIS A 43 -2.41 -11.94 -7.73
C HIS A 43 -1.34 -11.21 -6.93
N THR A 44 -0.39 -10.58 -7.61
CA THR A 44 0.58 -9.71 -6.92
C THR A 44 0.00 -8.32 -6.71
N LEU A 45 0.49 -7.59 -5.72
CA LEU A 45 0.15 -6.16 -5.56
C LEU A 45 0.43 -5.37 -6.84
N ALA A 46 1.54 -5.67 -7.53
CA ALA A 46 1.86 -5.04 -8.80
C ALA A 46 0.81 -5.34 -9.88
N SER A 47 0.31 -6.57 -9.95
CA SER A 47 -0.74 -6.94 -10.93
C SER A 47 -2.07 -6.28 -10.59
N ALA A 48 -2.46 -6.26 -9.31
CA ALA A 48 -3.66 -5.57 -8.84
C ALA A 48 -3.58 -4.06 -9.11
N ALA A 49 -2.43 -3.44 -8.81
CA ALA A 49 -2.20 -2.03 -9.08
C ALA A 49 -2.22 -1.71 -10.58
N ALA A 50 -1.69 -2.59 -11.43
CA ALA A 50 -1.75 -2.42 -12.88
C ALA A 50 -3.19 -2.52 -13.41
N LEU A 51 -3.96 -3.51 -12.93
CA LEU A 51 -5.35 -3.73 -13.33
C LEU A 51 -6.25 -2.55 -12.96
N LEU A 52 -6.04 -1.98 -11.77
CA LEU A 52 -6.83 -0.88 -11.22
C LEU A 52 -6.29 0.51 -11.60
N ASP A 53 -5.24 0.56 -12.44
CA ASP A 53 -4.45 1.76 -12.76
C ASP A 53 -4.02 2.59 -11.54
N LEU A 54 -3.69 1.91 -10.44
CA LEU A 54 -3.16 2.50 -9.20
C LEU A 54 -1.65 2.70 -9.32
N ALA A 55 -1.22 3.58 -10.22
CA ALA A 55 0.18 3.87 -10.44
C ALA A 55 0.39 5.30 -10.96
N PRO A 56 1.52 5.95 -10.62
CA PRO A 56 1.84 7.26 -11.18
C PRO A 56 2.03 7.16 -12.69
N GLY A 57 1.77 8.27 -13.39
CA GLY A 57 2.06 8.39 -14.82
C GLY A 57 3.57 8.52 -15.12
N GLY A 58 3.91 8.37 -16.40
CA GLY A 58 5.25 8.69 -16.91
C GLY A 58 6.38 7.83 -16.31
N LYS A 59 7.55 8.45 -16.11
CA LYS A 59 8.80 7.77 -15.74
C LYS A 59 8.77 7.07 -14.38
N ASP A 60 7.90 7.51 -13.47
CA ASP A 60 7.80 6.97 -12.11
C ASP A 60 6.96 5.69 -12.04
N ARG A 61 6.17 5.38 -13.09
CA ARG A 61 5.33 4.17 -13.17
C ARG A 61 6.13 2.88 -12.97
N ARG A 62 7.29 2.77 -13.65
CA ARG A 62 8.17 1.60 -13.53
C ARG A 62 8.71 1.48 -12.10
N GLY A 63 9.13 2.59 -11.52
CA GLY A 63 9.61 2.68 -10.15
C GLY A 63 8.59 2.20 -9.12
N TRP A 64 7.33 2.61 -9.29
CA TRP A 64 6.23 2.17 -8.46
C TRP A 64 6.03 0.65 -8.49
N PHE A 65 6.01 0.02 -9.67
CA PHE A 65 5.89 -1.44 -9.74
C PHE A 65 7.10 -2.19 -9.18
N LEU A 66 8.31 -1.64 -9.31
CA LEU A 66 9.51 -2.18 -8.65
C LEU A 66 9.37 -2.11 -7.13
N PHE A 67 8.86 -0.99 -6.61
CA PHE A 67 8.57 -0.86 -5.18
C PHE A 67 7.55 -1.90 -4.71
N LEU A 68 6.41 -2.05 -5.41
CA LEU A 68 5.39 -3.04 -5.05
C LEU A 68 5.92 -4.49 -5.07
N ASN A 69 6.78 -4.82 -6.04
CA ASN A 69 7.45 -6.12 -6.07
C ASN A 69 8.49 -6.29 -4.95
N GLY A 70 9.18 -5.21 -4.60
CA GLY A 70 10.15 -5.17 -3.50
C GLY A 70 9.52 -5.49 -2.14
N LEU A 71 8.23 -5.21 -1.93
CA LEU A 71 7.52 -5.52 -0.69
C LEU A 71 7.51 -7.01 -0.32
N LYS A 72 7.74 -7.92 -1.28
CA LYS A 72 7.92 -9.37 -1.01
C LYS A 72 9.17 -9.67 -0.16
N LYS A 73 10.14 -8.76 -0.11
CA LYS A 73 11.38 -8.86 0.66
C LYS A 73 11.37 -8.03 1.94
N VAL A 74 10.30 -7.27 2.17
CA VAL A 74 10.14 -6.39 3.32
C VAL A 74 9.38 -7.17 4.40
N PRO A 75 9.76 -7.09 5.69
CA PRO A 75 8.98 -7.71 6.76
C PRO A 75 7.62 -7.01 6.94
N SER A 76 6.77 -7.55 7.81
CA SER A 76 5.55 -6.87 8.26
C SER A 76 5.41 -6.96 9.78
N ASP A 77 4.47 -6.20 10.31
CA ASP A 77 3.92 -6.27 11.68
C ASP A 77 3.32 -7.63 12.09
N VAL A 78 3.19 -8.59 11.17
CA VAL A 78 2.65 -9.93 11.43
C VAL A 78 3.75 -10.96 11.17
N ALA A 79 4.03 -11.78 12.18
CA ALA A 79 5.05 -12.83 12.08
C ALA A 79 4.79 -13.73 10.87
N ARG A 80 5.86 -14.04 10.11
CA ARG A 80 5.85 -14.89 8.91
C ARG A 80 5.08 -14.36 7.70
N LEU A 81 4.62 -13.10 7.73
CA LEU A 81 4.15 -12.39 6.54
C LEU A 81 5.18 -11.37 6.09
N ASN A 82 5.43 -11.32 4.78
CA ASN A 82 6.14 -10.21 4.17
C ASN A 82 5.17 -9.03 3.92
N GLY A 83 5.71 -7.85 3.63
CA GLY A 83 4.94 -6.63 3.43
C GLY A 83 3.95 -6.75 2.28
N HIS A 84 4.28 -7.47 1.22
CA HIS A 84 3.36 -7.71 0.10
C HIS A 84 2.12 -8.50 0.55
N ASP A 85 2.33 -9.65 1.20
CA ASP A 85 1.24 -10.52 1.64
C ASP A 85 0.43 -9.89 2.77
N ARG A 86 1.07 -9.04 3.59
CA ARG A 86 0.40 -8.27 4.62
C ARG A 86 -0.61 -7.28 4.06
N ILE A 87 -0.25 -6.54 3.00
CA ILE A 87 -1.19 -5.60 2.34
C ILE A 87 -2.31 -6.37 1.65
N ILE A 88 -1.99 -7.43 0.89
CA ILE A 88 -3.03 -8.24 0.22
C ILE A 88 -4.02 -8.80 1.23
N SER A 89 -3.53 -9.41 2.32
CA SER A 89 -4.41 -9.99 3.34
C SER A 89 -5.23 -8.92 4.07
N ALA A 90 -4.66 -7.74 4.35
CA ALA A 90 -5.39 -6.62 4.94
C ALA A 90 -6.52 -6.13 4.04
N LEU A 91 -6.22 -5.82 2.77
CA LEU A 91 -7.21 -5.35 1.81
C LEU A 91 -8.29 -6.40 1.56
N LYS A 92 -7.89 -7.67 1.37
CA LYS A 92 -8.84 -8.78 1.21
C LYS A 92 -9.78 -8.88 2.41
N LYS A 93 -9.23 -8.96 3.63
CA LYS A 93 -10.02 -9.09 4.86
C LYS A 93 -10.99 -7.92 5.02
N ASN A 94 -10.55 -6.71 4.71
CA ASN A 94 -11.37 -5.51 4.82
C ASN A 94 -12.51 -5.50 3.80
N LEU A 95 -12.20 -5.71 2.51
CA LEU A 95 -13.20 -5.67 1.43
C LEU A 95 -14.19 -6.84 1.49
N GLU A 96 -13.81 -7.97 2.09
CA GLU A 96 -14.70 -9.11 2.31
C GLU A 96 -15.44 -9.05 3.66
N ALA A 97 -15.21 -8.01 4.48
CA ALA A 97 -15.91 -7.84 5.75
C ALA A 97 -17.38 -7.44 5.55
N LYS A 98 -18.22 -7.70 6.56
CA LYS A 98 -19.62 -7.25 6.58
C LYS A 98 -19.76 -5.73 6.52
N SER A 99 -18.80 -5.01 7.12
CA SER A 99 -18.74 -3.55 7.10
C SER A 99 -17.31 -3.11 6.79
N PRO A 100 -16.92 -3.05 5.51
CA PRO A 100 -15.58 -2.62 5.09
C PRO A 100 -15.26 -1.21 5.59
N MET A 101 -14.05 -1.03 6.10
CA MET A 101 -13.53 0.27 6.54
C MET A 101 -12.91 1.02 5.37
N GLN A 102 -12.90 2.34 5.48
CA GLN A 102 -12.08 3.17 4.60
C GLN A 102 -10.60 2.89 4.84
N VAL A 103 -9.80 2.92 3.77
CA VAL A 103 -8.36 2.67 3.85
C VAL A 103 -7.61 3.99 3.68
N HIS A 104 -6.59 4.18 4.52
CA HIS A 104 -5.62 5.25 4.38
C HIS A 104 -4.24 4.66 4.11
N PHE A 105 -3.59 5.08 3.04
CA PHE A 105 -2.23 4.68 2.72
C PHE A 105 -1.25 5.74 3.20
N THR A 106 -0.16 5.30 3.81
CA THR A 106 0.87 6.23 4.28
C THR A 106 2.25 5.60 4.22
N SER A 107 3.24 6.33 4.72
CA SER A 107 4.61 5.86 4.76
C SER A 107 5.32 6.30 6.03
N HIS A 108 6.34 5.54 6.41
CA HIS A 108 7.17 5.82 7.58
C HIS A 108 8.64 5.52 7.27
N PRO A 109 9.60 6.14 7.98
CA PRO A 109 11.01 5.82 7.82
C PRO A 109 11.30 4.35 8.17
N ALA A 110 12.00 3.64 7.29
CA ALA A 110 12.42 2.25 7.50
C ALA A 110 13.32 2.08 8.75
N SER A 111 13.97 3.16 9.19
CA SER A 111 14.77 3.19 10.42
C SER A 111 13.93 3.17 11.70
N ALA A 112 12.69 3.68 11.64
CA ALA A 112 11.76 3.65 12.77
C ALA A 112 10.99 2.32 12.81
N THR A 113 10.56 1.83 11.65
CA THR A 113 9.91 0.52 11.51
C THR A 113 10.30 -0.09 10.18
N PRO A 114 10.95 -1.27 10.14
CA PRO A 114 11.54 -1.81 8.91
C PRO A 114 10.51 -2.46 7.98
N GLY A 115 9.30 -2.73 8.46
CA GLY A 115 8.27 -3.51 7.78
C GLY A 115 7.01 -2.73 7.46
N VAL A 116 6.13 -3.33 6.66
CA VAL A 116 4.77 -2.81 6.48
C VAL A 116 3.98 -2.98 7.77
N THR A 117 3.23 -1.94 8.16
CA THR A 117 2.31 -1.99 9.29
C THR A 117 0.88 -1.77 8.80
N VAL A 118 -0.08 -2.42 9.46
CA VAL A 118 -1.50 -2.10 9.26
C VAL A 118 -2.19 -1.93 10.61
N THR A 119 -2.71 -0.73 10.84
CA THR A 119 -3.32 -0.29 12.11
C THR A 119 -4.76 0.19 11.88
N LEU A 120 -5.51 0.32 12.97
CA LEU A 120 -6.77 1.05 13.00
C LEU A 120 -6.52 2.37 13.73
N GLU A 121 -6.73 3.48 13.05
CA GLU A 121 -6.40 4.79 13.60
C GLU A 121 -7.21 5.93 12.95
N ARG A 122 -7.08 7.13 13.51
CA ARG A 122 -7.66 8.37 12.96
C ARG A 122 -6.54 9.18 12.31
N PRO A 123 -6.24 8.98 11.02
CA PRO A 123 -5.11 9.62 10.37
C PRO A 123 -5.32 11.14 10.18
N PHE A 124 -6.58 11.59 10.21
CA PHE A 124 -6.93 12.99 9.98
C PHE A 124 -7.43 13.64 11.26
N SER A 125 -6.73 14.67 11.75
CA SER A 125 -7.06 15.39 12.98
C SER A 125 -8.45 16.05 12.95
N TYR A 126 -8.95 16.37 11.76
CA TYR A 126 -10.27 16.97 11.54
C TYR A 126 -11.41 15.94 11.42
N SER A 127 -11.11 14.64 11.41
CA SER A 127 -12.09 13.57 11.25
C SER A 127 -12.18 12.69 12.50
N ARG A 128 -13.39 12.24 12.83
CA ARG A 128 -13.63 11.23 13.88
C ARG A 128 -13.63 9.81 13.33
N THR A 129 -13.61 9.65 12.00
CA THR A 129 -13.67 8.36 11.33
C THR A 129 -12.35 7.62 11.53
N GLU A 130 -12.46 6.36 11.92
CA GLU A 130 -11.33 5.43 11.98
C GLU A 130 -11.11 4.78 10.60
N PHE A 131 -9.86 4.65 10.21
CA PHE A 131 -9.42 4.08 8.95
C PHE A 131 -8.57 2.84 9.22
N LEU A 132 -8.62 1.90 8.28
CA LEU A 132 -7.57 0.90 8.14
C LEU A 132 -6.35 1.59 7.53
N THR A 133 -5.36 1.95 8.35
CA THR A 133 -4.14 2.56 7.82
C THR A 133 -3.15 1.48 7.40
N ILE A 134 -2.66 1.56 6.17
CA ILE A 134 -1.58 0.74 5.62
C ILE A 134 -0.36 1.63 5.43
N SER A 135 0.68 1.41 6.23
CA SER A 135 1.91 2.21 6.18
C SER A 135 3.08 1.39 5.64
N ALA A 136 3.72 1.89 4.59
CA ALA A 136 4.84 1.20 3.95
C ALA A 136 6.18 1.92 4.19
N PRO A 137 7.28 1.19 4.40
CA PRO A 137 8.55 1.80 4.74
C PRO A 137 9.16 2.60 3.58
N THR A 138 9.68 3.77 3.91
CA THR A 138 10.47 4.67 3.05
C THR A 138 11.91 4.73 3.53
N GLY A 139 12.86 4.73 2.60
CA GLY A 139 14.28 4.74 2.89
C GLY A 139 15.06 4.41 1.63
N ARG A 140 16.38 4.59 1.67
CA ARG A 140 17.26 4.14 0.59
C ARG A 140 17.02 2.65 0.39
N ALA A 141 16.73 2.24 -0.85
CA ALA A 141 16.50 0.86 -1.21
C ALA A 141 17.55 -0.02 -0.51
N SER A 142 17.10 -0.95 0.33
CA SER A 142 17.96 -1.95 0.96
C SER A 142 18.62 -2.75 -0.16
N GLY A 143 19.83 -2.34 -0.54
CA GLY A 143 20.57 -2.86 -1.68
C GLY A 143 21.66 -1.94 -2.22
N GLY A 144 21.57 -0.62 -2.00
CA GLY A 144 22.67 0.29 -2.31
C GLY A 144 23.59 0.45 -1.11
N LYS A 145 24.70 -0.30 -1.03
CA LYS A 145 25.80 0.06 -0.13
C LYS A 145 26.11 1.53 -0.34
N SER A 146 25.96 2.34 0.70
CA SER A 146 26.54 3.68 0.73
C SER A 146 28.04 3.49 0.62
N LYS A 147 28.64 3.76 -0.55
CA LYS A 147 30.06 4.06 -0.61
C LYS A 147 30.20 5.40 0.10
N SER A 148 30.63 5.35 1.35
CA SER A 148 31.25 6.47 2.05
C SER A 148 32.42 6.94 1.19
N ALA A 149 32.35 8.18 0.71
CA ALA A 149 33.50 8.97 0.31
C ALA A 149 34.16 9.54 1.56
#